data_AF-A0A2L0A534-F1
#
_entry.id   AF-A0A2L0A534-F1
#
_cell.length_a   1.000
_cell.length_b   1.000
_cell.length_c   1.000
_cell.angle_alpha   90.00
_cell.angle_beta   90.00
_cell.angle_gamma   90.00
#
_symmetry.space_group_name_H-M   'P 1'
#
loop_
_entity.id
_entity.type
_entity.pdbx_description
1 polymer ?
#
loop_
_entity_poly.entity_id
_entity_poly.type
_entity_poly.pdbx_seq_one_letter_code
_entity_poly.pdbx_strand_id
1 'polypeptide(L)'
;MQTRKIRHQFYLPDDLSQALDALAAKPGASKTTILTDALRAWLERKGHNALDTQFGPRLDRQQKVALRTETTLNAMAEMLDLLVTHQLTLAAHQPPFDTETEHLGQRRYQQFVDQVARRLAGNRGVPKLVRKITPTEDSR
;
A
#
# COMPACT_ATOMS: atom_id res chain seq x y z
N MET A 1 21.34 -31.42 -3.71
CA MET A 1 20.98 -32.01 -5.02
C MET A 1 22.21 -31.94 -5.91
N GLN A 2 22.69 -33.05 -6.48
CA GLN A 2 23.83 -33.01 -7.40
C GLN A 2 23.42 -32.30 -8.69
N THR A 3 23.89 -31.07 -8.87
CA THR A 3 23.67 -30.29 -10.09
C THR A 3 24.64 -30.78 -11.17
N ARG A 4 24.11 -31.32 -12.27
CA ARG A 4 24.89 -31.75 -13.43
C ARG A 4 25.48 -30.52 -14.13
N LYS A 5 26.80 -30.48 -14.32
CA LYS A 5 27.49 -29.40 -15.06
C LYS A 5 27.33 -29.66 -16.57
N ILE A 6 26.75 -28.71 -17.30
CA ILE A 6 26.60 -28.75 -18.76
C ILE A 6 27.66 -27.81 -19.36
N ARG A 7 28.41 -28.27 -20.37
CA ARG A 7 29.41 -27.45 -21.05
C ARG A 7 28.71 -26.53 -22.06
N HIS A 8 28.90 -25.24 -21.88
CA HIS A 8 28.50 -24.21 -22.83
C HIS A 8 29.75 -23.59 -23.46
N GLN A 9 29.69 -23.28 -24.75
CA GLN A 9 30.79 -22.67 -25.48
C GLN A 9 30.30 -21.34 -26.06
N PHE A 10 30.95 -20.25 -25.67
CA PHE A 10 30.58 -18.89 -26.03
C PHE A 10 31.83 -18.06 -26.22
N TYR A 11 31.73 -17.04 -27.07
CA TYR A 11 32.80 -16.10 -27.33
C TYR A 11 32.68 -14.91 -26.37
N LEU A 12 33.80 -14.52 -25.75
CA LEU A 12 33.90 -13.27 -25.02
C LEU A 12 34.69 -12.28 -25.87
N PRO A 13 34.30 -10.99 -25.88
CA PRO A 13 35.17 -9.92 -26.34
C PRO A 13 36.52 -9.94 -25.60
N ASP A 14 37.58 -9.44 -26.25
CA ASP A 14 38.96 -9.53 -25.76
C ASP A 14 39.15 -8.87 -24.39
N ASP A 15 38.55 -7.70 -24.19
CA ASP A 15 38.54 -6.97 -22.91
C ASP A 15 37.92 -7.78 -21.76
N LEU A 16 36.77 -8.42 -22.02
CA LEU A 16 36.08 -9.28 -21.04
C LEU A 16 36.85 -10.58 -20.77
N SER A 17 37.54 -11.13 -21.77
CA SER A 17 38.38 -12.31 -21.59
C SER A 17 39.57 -12.00 -20.68
N GLN A 18 40.26 -10.88 -20.92
CA GLN A 18 41.38 -10.44 -20.08
C GLN A 18 40.93 -10.15 -18.64
N ALA A 19 39.78 -9.49 -18.47
CA ALA A 19 39.21 -9.24 -17.14
C ALA A 19 38.87 -10.54 -16.39
N LEU A 20 38.32 -11.55 -17.08
CA LEU A 20 38.01 -12.85 -16.49
C LEU A 20 39.28 -13.60 -16.09
N ASP A 21 40.33 -13.53 -16.91
CA ASP A 21 41.63 -14.14 -16.62
C ASP A 21 42.27 -13.51 -15.37
N ALA A 22 42.23 -12.18 -15.26
CA ALA A 22 42.72 -11.47 -14.08
C ALA A 22 41.94 -11.84 -12.80
N LEU A 23 40.62 -12.04 -12.90
CA LEU A 23 39.78 -12.45 -11.78
C LEU A 23 40.04 -13.90 -11.34
N ALA A 24 40.28 -14.80 -12.30
CA ALA A 24 40.58 -16.21 -12.06
C ALA A 24 42.02 -16.48 -11.61
N ALA A 25 42.92 -15.49 -11.72
CA ALA A 25 44.28 -15.59 -11.19
C ALA A 25 44.33 -15.61 -9.64
N LYS A 26 43.22 -15.29 -8.96
CA LYS A 26 43.12 -15.33 -7.49
C LYS A 26 42.98 -16.77 -6.98
N PRO A 27 43.65 -17.15 -5.88
CA PRO A 27 43.53 -18.49 -5.30
C PRO A 27 42.07 -18.82 -4.94
N GLY A 28 41.58 -19.98 -5.38
CA GLY A 28 40.24 -20.47 -5.06
C GLY A 28 39.12 -20.00 -6.01
N ALA A 29 39.40 -19.14 -6.99
CA ALA A 29 38.41 -18.69 -7.98
C ALA A 29 38.64 -19.34 -9.34
N SER A 30 37.70 -20.18 -9.80
CA SER A 30 37.73 -20.71 -11.17
C SER A 30 36.90 -19.84 -12.10
N LYS A 31 37.29 -19.73 -13.39
CA LYS A 31 36.48 -19.05 -14.42
C LYS A 31 35.03 -19.53 -14.44
N THR A 32 34.82 -20.83 -14.22
CA THR A 32 33.47 -21.43 -14.16
C THR A 32 32.70 -20.92 -12.95
N THR A 33 33.33 -20.83 -11.77
CA THR A 33 32.70 -20.31 -10.55
C THR A 33 32.30 -18.85 -10.75
N ILE A 34 33.22 -18.02 -11.25
CA ILE A 34 33.01 -16.59 -11.49
C ILE A 34 31.86 -16.36 -12.47
N LEU A 35 31.84 -17.08 -13.60
CA LEU A 35 30.75 -16.98 -14.58
C LEU A 35 29.42 -17.50 -14.04
N THR A 36 29.43 -18.57 -13.24
CA THR A 36 28.21 -19.11 -12.63
C THR A 36 27.60 -18.11 -11.66
N ASP A 37 28.41 -17.48 -10.81
CA ASP A 37 27.93 -16.50 -9.84
C ASP A 37 27.50 -15.20 -10.53
N ALA A 38 28.24 -14.75 -11.55
CA ALA A 38 27.85 -13.59 -12.36
C ALA A 38 26.51 -13.84 -13.09
N LEU A 39 26.32 -15.02 -13.67
CA LEU A 39 25.07 -15.39 -14.34
C LEU A 39 23.90 -15.50 -13.34
N ARG A 40 24.14 -16.10 -12.17
CA ARG A 40 23.13 -16.17 -11.09
C ARG A 40 22.72 -14.76 -10.65
N ALA A 41 23.69 -13.90 -10.36
CA ALA A 41 23.45 -12.51 -9.97
C ALA A 41 22.73 -11.72 -11.07
N TRP A 42 23.07 -11.95 -12.34
CA TRP A 42 22.37 -11.31 -13.46
C TRP A 42 20.92 -11.79 -13.60
N LEU A 43 20.67 -13.09 -13.48
CA LEU A 43 19.31 -13.66 -13.53
C LEU A 43 18.46 -13.17 -12.35
N GLU A 44 19.03 -13.13 -11.16
CA GLU A 44 18.38 -12.62 -9.95
C GLU A 44 18.05 -11.12 -10.07
N ARG A 45 19.03 -10.30 -10.50
CA ARG A 45 18.80 -8.87 -10.78
C ARG A 45 17.74 -8.66 -11.86
N LYS A 46 17.73 -9.47 -12.92
CA LYS A 46 16.71 -9.40 -13.98
C LYS A 46 15.33 -9.80 -13.45
N GLY A 47 15.26 -10.79 -12.56
CA GLY A 47 14.05 -11.16 -11.84
C GLY A 47 13.50 -10.02 -10.98
N HIS A 48 14.35 -9.40 -10.15
CA HIS A 48 13.97 -8.22 -9.37
C HIS A 48 13.51 -7.06 -10.25
N ASN A 49 14.27 -6.72 -11.31
CA ASN A 49 13.87 -5.66 -12.24
C ASN A 49 12.53 -5.97 -12.94
N ALA A 50 12.28 -7.23 -13.32
CA ALA A 50 11.02 -7.63 -13.94
C ALA A 50 9.84 -7.49 -12.96
N LEU A 51 10.04 -7.88 -11.70
CA LEU A 51 9.04 -7.71 -10.65
C LEU A 51 8.78 -6.23 -10.36
N ASP A 52 9.82 -5.41 -10.21
CA ASP A 52 9.69 -3.97 -9.96
C ASP A 52 8.99 -3.26 -11.13
N THR A 53 9.32 -3.65 -12.37
CA THR A 53 8.65 -3.10 -13.56
C THR A 53 7.17 -3.51 -13.61
N GLN A 54 6.85 -4.75 -13.21
CA GLN A 54 5.48 -5.27 -13.26
C GLN A 54 4.61 -4.79 -12.09
N PHE A 55 5.18 -4.67 -10.90
CA PHE A 55 4.46 -4.43 -9.65
C PHE A 55 4.67 -3.01 -9.09
N GLY A 56 5.77 -2.34 -9.40
CA GLY A 56 6.06 -0.97 -8.95
C GLY A 56 4.89 0.00 -9.21
N PRO A 57 4.39 0.12 -10.45
CA PRO A 57 3.26 1.03 -10.73
C PRO A 57 1.97 0.67 -9.99
N ARG A 58 1.76 -0.62 -9.68
CA ARG A 58 0.58 -1.07 -8.92
C ARG A 58 0.73 -0.73 -7.44
N LEU A 59 1.91 -0.94 -6.88
CA LEU A 59 2.24 -0.58 -5.49
C LEU A 59 2.19 0.93 -5.29
N ASP A 60 2.72 1.72 -6.23
CA ASP A 60 2.61 3.18 -6.20
C ASP A 60 1.16 3.64 -6.18
N ARG A 61 0.29 3.02 -6.98
CA ARG A 61 -1.15 3.32 -6.98
C ARG A 61 -1.81 2.95 -5.66
N GLN A 62 -1.47 1.78 -5.08
CA GLN A 62 -1.98 1.37 -3.78
C GLN A 62 -1.52 2.32 -2.67
N GLN A 63 -0.25 2.75 -2.69
CA GLN A 63 0.29 3.73 -1.76
C GLN A 63 -0.44 5.07 -1.86
N LYS A 64 -0.72 5.56 -3.07
CA LYS A 64 -1.52 6.79 -3.25
C LYS A 64 -2.93 6.65 -2.67
N VAL A 65 -3.60 5.51 -2.89
CA VAL A 65 -4.93 5.24 -2.30
C VAL A 65 -4.85 5.16 -0.78
N ALA A 66 -3.81 4.55 -0.23
CA ALA A 66 -3.59 4.48 1.22
C ALA A 66 -3.41 5.87 1.83
N LEU A 67 -2.53 6.71 1.26
CA LEU A 67 -2.30 8.08 1.72
C LEU A 67 -3.57 8.94 1.66
N ARG A 68 -4.35 8.81 0.59
CA ARG A 68 -5.65 9.50 0.45
C ARG A 68 -6.66 9.02 1.50
N THR A 69 -6.67 7.73 1.78
CA THR A 69 -7.56 7.14 2.81
C THR A 69 -7.16 7.65 4.19
N GLU A 70 -5.87 7.63 4.50
CA GLU A 70 -5.32 8.18 5.75
C GLU A 70 -5.68 9.66 5.92
N THR A 71 -5.49 10.48 4.88
CA THR A 71 -5.88 11.90 4.90
C THR A 71 -7.38 12.07 5.18
N THR A 72 -8.22 11.23 4.57
CA THR A 72 -9.67 11.26 4.78
C THR A 72 -10.03 10.85 6.21
N LEU A 73 -9.38 9.80 6.75
CA LEU A 73 -9.59 9.34 8.12
C LEU A 73 -9.18 10.39 9.14
N ASN A 74 -8.03 11.05 8.94
CA ASN A 74 -7.56 12.13 9.80
C ASN A 74 -8.55 13.31 9.79
N ALA A 75 -9.05 13.71 8.61
CA ALA A 75 -10.07 14.75 8.51
C ALA A 75 -11.39 14.36 9.22
N MET A 76 -11.81 13.10 9.12
CA MET A 76 -12.99 12.60 9.84
C MET A 76 -12.78 12.58 11.36
N ALA A 77 -11.58 12.23 11.82
CA ALA A 77 -11.21 12.26 13.24
C ALA A 77 -11.26 13.69 13.80
N GLU A 78 -10.68 14.65 13.09
CA GLU A 78 -10.72 16.08 13.46
C GLU A 78 -12.16 16.62 13.55
N MET A 79 -12.99 16.29 12.56
CA MET A 79 -14.40 16.69 12.58
C MET A 79 -15.18 16.06 13.74
N LEU A 80 -14.83 14.82 14.11
CA LEU A 80 -15.43 14.15 15.26
C LEU A 80 -14.99 14.81 16.57
N ASP A 81 -13.72 15.19 16.69
CA ASP A 81 -13.21 15.92 17.86
C ASP A 81 -13.93 17.25 18.06
N LEU A 82 -14.08 18.03 16.97
CA LEU A 82 -14.85 19.28 16.97
C LEU A 82 -16.33 19.04 17.31
N LEU A 83 -16.95 18.00 16.74
CA LEU A 83 -18.34 17.67 17.01
C LEU A 83 -18.55 17.29 18.47
N VAL A 84 -17.71 16.40 19.02
CA VAL A 84 -17.81 15.96 20.42
C VAL A 84 -17.61 17.13 21.36
N THR A 85 -16.57 17.93 21.15
CA THR A 85 -16.31 19.14 21.94
C THR A 85 -17.51 20.09 21.89
N HIS A 86 -18.08 20.31 20.71
CA HIS A 86 -19.27 21.15 20.54
C HIS A 86 -20.49 20.58 21.29
N GLN A 87 -20.77 19.28 21.17
CA GLN A 87 -21.89 18.63 21.87
C GLN A 87 -21.72 18.70 23.39
N LEU A 88 -20.53 18.44 23.91
CA LEU A 88 -20.24 18.57 25.34
C LEU A 88 -20.38 20.02 25.83
N THR A 89 -19.94 20.99 25.02
CA THR A 89 -20.11 22.41 25.32
C THR A 89 -21.59 22.79 25.43
N LEU A 90 -22.42 22.31 24.49
CA LEU A 90 -23.87 22.53 24.54
C LEU A 90 -24.52 21.83 25.74
N ALA A 91 -24.06 20.63 26.09
CA ALA A 91 -24.59 19.84 27.20
C ALA A 91 -24.09 20.31 28.58
N ALA A 92 -23.06 21.15 28.66
CA ALA A 92 -22.36 21.49 29.91
C ALA A 92 -23.27 22.06 31.02
N HIS A 93 -24.38 22.71 30.64
CA HIS A 93 -25.33 23.29 31.59
C HIS A 93 -26.66 22.53 31.66
N GLN A 94 -26.78 21.40 30.96
CA GLN A 94 -28.02 20.65 30.87
C GLN A 94 -28.11 19.63 32.02
N PRO A 95 -29.29 19.47 32.66
CA PRO A 95 -29.49 18.40 33.63
C PRO A 95 -29.38 17.02 32.95
N PRO A 96 -29.06 15.96 33.72
CA PRO A 96 -29.10 14.58 33.23
C PRO A 96 -30.47 14.24 32.62
N PHE A 97 -30.47 13.36 31.62
CA PHE A 97 -31.71 12.88 31.00
C PHE A 97 -32.49 11.99 31.98
N ASP A 98 -33.83 12.04 31.90
CA ASP A 98 -34.66 11.04 32.55
C ASP A 98 -34.66 9.73 31.75
N THR A 99 -35.11 8.64 32.38
CA THR A 99 -35.08 7.30 31.78
C THR A 99 -35.86 7.23 30.47
N GLU A 100 -37.01 7.91 30.37
CA GLU A 100 -37.82 7.95 29.15
C GLU A 100 -37.10 8.65 27.99
N THR A 101 -36.41 9.76 28.28
CA THR A 101 -35.61 10.48 27.28
C THR A 101 -34.40 9.67 26.83
N GLU A 102 -33.73 8.98 27.76
CA GLU A 102 -32.62 8.06 27.43
C GLU A 102 -33.08 6.94 26.47
N HIS A 103 -34.19 6.28 26.79
CA HIS A 103 -34.77 5.24 25.95
C HIS A 103 -35.20 5.77 24.57
N LEU A 104 -35.78 6.98 24.51
CA LEU A 104 -36.10 7.62 23.23
C LEU A 104 -34.84 7.91 22.42
N GLY A 105 -33.77 8.40 23.05
CA GLY A 105 -32.48 8.64 22.43
C GLY A 105 -31.89 7.37 21.81
N GLN A 106 -31.87 6.27 22.57
CA GLN A 106 -31.40 4.97 22.08
C GLN A 106 -32.21 4.46 20.88
N ARG A 107 -33.55 4.57 20.92
CA ARG A 107 -34.40 4.18 19.78
C ARG A 107 -34.09 5.00 18.53
N ARG A 108 -33.91 6.32 18.67
CA ARG A 108 -33.55 7.20 17.55
C ARG A 108 -32.17 6.87 16.98
N TYR A 109 -31.20 6.58 17.84
CA TYR A 109 -29.87 6.15 17.42
C TYR A 109 -29.94 4.85 16.61
N GLN A 110 -30.69 3.86 17.08
CA GLN A 110 -30.85 2.60 16.35
C GLN A 110 -31.46 2.82 14.96
N GLN A 111 -32.51 3.64 14.85
CA GLN A 111 -33.13 3.98 13.56
C GLN A 111 -32.14 4.67 12.60
N PHE A 112 -31.27 5.54 13.13
CA PHE A 112 -30.20 6.17 12.35
C PHE A 112 -29.19 5.13 11.85
N VAL A 113 -28.71 4.23 12.72
CA VAL A 113 -27.79 3.14 12.34
C VAL A 113 -28.39 2.28 11.23
N ASP A 114 -29.66 1.88 11.37
CA ASP A 114 -30.36 1.09 10.36
C ASP A 114 -30.47 1.83 9.02
N GLN A 115 -30.68 3.16 9.06
CA GLN A 115 -30.71 3.98 7.85
C GLN A 115 -29.34 4.04 7.16
N VAL A 116 -28.26 4.19 7.93
CA VAL A 116 -26.88 4.18 7.41
C VAL A 116 -26.55 2.81 6.80
N ALA A 117 -26.85 1.72 7.49
CA ALA A 117 -26.63 0.35 7.01
C ALA A 117 -27.33 0.10 5.67
N ARG A 118 -28.61 0.52 5.54
CA ARG A 118 -29.35 0.46 4.28
C ARG A 118 -28.69 1.25 3.14
N ARG A 119 -28.15 2.44 3.43
CA ARG A 119 -27.45 3.27 2.41
C ARG A 119 -26.15 2.63 1.94
N LEU A 120 -25.38 2.04 2.86
CA LEU A 120 -24.14 1.33 2.55
C LEU A 120 -24.41 0.07 1.71
N ALA A 121 -25.40 -0.74 2.10
CA ALA A 121 -25.80 -1.94 1.35
C ALA A 121 -26.28 -1.61 -0.08
N GLY A 122 -26.89 -0.44 -0.28
CA GLY A 122 -27.33 0.02 -1.60
C GLY A 122 -26.23 0.59 -2.51
N ASN A 123 -24.96 0.61 -2.09
CA ASN A 123 -23.83 1.24 -2.79
C ASN A 123 -24.05 2.71 -3.19
N ARG A 124 -24.89 3.45 -2.44
CA ARG A 124 -25.30 4.84 -2.75
C ARG A 124 -24.52 5.90 -1.96
N GLY A 125 -23.24 5.69 -1.63
CA GLY A 125 -22.61 6.62 -0.70
C GLY A 125 -21.09 6.68 -0.73
N VAL A 126 -20.55 7.52 -1.61
CA VAL A 126 -19.42 8.36 -1.20
C VAL A 126 -20.04 9.54 -0.45
N PRO A 127 -19.80 9.71 0.87
CA PRO A 127 -20.30 10.87 1.60
C PRO A 127 -19.90 12.17 0.89
N LYS A 128 -20.79 13.17 0.84
CA LYS A 128 -20.52 14.46 0.16
C LYS A 128 -19.21 15.12 0.64
N LEU A 129 -18.85 14.86 1.89
CA LEU A 129 -17.60 15.29 2.51
C LEU A 129 -16.37 14.63 1.86
N VAL A 130 -16.39 13.31 1.68
CA VAL A 130 -15.32 12.55 1.02
C VAL A 130 -15.13 13.00 -0.44
N ARG A 131 -16.22 13.40 -1.12
CA ARG A 131 -16.18 13.98 -2.47
C ARG A 131 -15.49 15.35 -2.52
N LYS A 132 -15.46 16.13 -1.44
CA LYS A 132 -14.76 17.43 -1.38
C LYS A 132 -13.29 17.29 -0.98
N ILE A 133 -12.99 16.37 -0.06
CA ILE A 133 -11.62 16.12 0.41
C ILE A 133 -10.79 15.42 -0.65
N THR A 134 -11.43 14.63 -1.51
CA THR A 134 -10.76 14.16 -2.71
C THR A 134 -10.97 15.13 -3.87
N PRO A 135 -9.90 15.70 -4.45
CA PRO A 135 -9.98 16.23 -5.80
C PRO A 135 -10.42 15.11 -6.75
N THR A 136 -11.49 15.33 -7.50
CA THR A 136 -11.80 14.51 -8.67
C THR A 136 -10.60 14.60 -9.61
N GLU A 137 -9.72 13.59 -9.62
CA GLU A 137 -8.85 13.32 -10.77
C GLU A 137 -9.76 12.77 -11.87
N ASP A 138 -10.56 13.66 -12.46
CA ASP A 138 -11.32 13.40 -13.67
C ASP A 138 -11.04 14.58 -14.59
N SER A 139 -10.00 14.43 -15.42
CA SER A 139 -9.77 15.08 -16.73
C SER A 139 -8.30 14.91 -17.15
N ARG A 140 -7.96 13.78 -17.78
CA ARG A 140 -7.14 13.67 -19.02
C ARG A 140 -6.85 12.21 -19.35
#